data_AF-A0AA37XKJ0-F1
#
_entry.id   AF-A0AA37XKJ0-F1
#
_cell.length_a   1.000
_cell.length_b   1.000
_cell.length_c   1.000
_cell.angle_alpha   90.00
_cell.angle_beta   90.00
_cell.angle_gamma   90.00
#
_symmetry.space_group_name_H-M   'P 1'
#
loop_
_entity.id
_entity.type
_entity.pdbx_description
1 polymer ?
#
loop_
_entity_poly.entity_id
_entity_poly.type
_entity_poly.pdbx_seq_one_letter_code
_entity_poly.pdbx_strand_id
1 'polypeptide(L)' 'MKNQWRIILGLVLTLLIVLFAVMNNMDVPINFGFSQLSAPLVIIIIGSAFLGAIIIALVATSTIWQQKKKSKD' A
#
# COMPACT_ATOMS: atom_id res chain seq x y z
N MET A 1 32.89 5.50 1.20
CA MET A 1 31.83 6.54 1.19
C MET A 1 30.90 6.52 -0.05
N LYS A 2 31.08 5.64 -1.06
CA LYS A 2 30.27 5.64 -2.30
C LYS A 2 28.79 5.24 -2.14
N ASN A 3 28.44 4.40 -1.14
CA ASN A 3 27.06 3.94 -0.93
C ASN A 3 26.30 4.71 0.15
N GLN A 4 26.98 5.38 1.10
CA GLN A 4 26.28 6.14 2.15
C GLN A 4 25.55 7.36 1.59
N TRP A 5 26.10 8.01 0.56
CA TRP A 5 25.43 9.10 -0.14
C TRP A 5 24.07 8.68 -0.75
N ARG A 6 23.95 7.43 -1.24
CA ARG A 6 22.68 6.92 -1.78
C ARG A 6 21.62 6.74 -0.70
N ILE A 7 22.04 6.36 0.51
CA ILE A 7 21.13 6.25 1.67
C ILE A 7 20.66 7.63 2.09
N ILE A 8 21.57 8.60 2.19
CA ILE A 8 21.24 10.00 2.52
C ILE A 8 20.28 10.57 1.48
N LEU A 9 20.57 10.37 0.20
CA LEU A 9 19.71 10.82 -0.90
C LEU A 9 18.32 10.16 -0.82
N GLY A 10 18.27 8.85 -0.55
CA GLY A 10 17.01 8.14 -0.33
C GLY A 10 16.20 8.75 0.83
N LEU A 11 16.83 9.03 1.97
CA LEU A 11 16.18 9.66 3.11
C LEU A 11 15.65 11.07 2.79
N VAL A 12 16.44 11.89 2.09
CA VAL A 12 16.01 13.23 1.66
C VAL A 12 14.81 13.13 0.72
N LEU A 13 14.83 12.22 -0.25
CA LEU A 13 13.71 12.00 -1.16
C LEU A 13 12.47 11.50 -0.41
N THR A 14 12.61 10.60 0.55
CA THR A 14 11.50 10.15 1.40
C THR A 14 10.92 11.31 2.22
N LEU A 15 11.77 12.16 2.81
CA LEU A 15 11.31 13.37 3.51
C LEU A 15 10.54 14.31 2.60
N LEU A 16 11.01 14.52 1.36
CA LEU A 16 10.29 15.32 0.36
C LEU A 16 8.92 14.72 0.03
N ILE A 17 8.83 13.40 -0.15
CA ILE A 17 7.54 12.72 -0.39
C ILE A 17 6.57 12.96 0.77
N VAL A 18 7.03 12.80 2.01
CA VAL A 18 6.21 13.05 3.22
C VAL A 18 5.75 14.51 3.26
N LEU A 19 6.65 15.44 2.97
CA LEU A 19 6.35 16.87 2.98
C LEU A 19 5.28 17.21 1.91
N PHE A 20 5.43 16.69 0.70
CA PHE A 20 4.43 16.84 -0.36
C PHE A 20 3.10 16.19 0.00
N ALA A 21 3.10 15.03 0.65
CA ALA A 21 1.88 14.34 1.09
C ALA A 21 1.13 15.14 2.17
N VAL A 22 1.84 15.80 3.09
CA VAL A 22 1.24 16.67 4.10
C VAL A 22 0.74 17.99 3.48
N MET A 23 1.51 18.61 2.59
CA MET A 23 1.13 19.87 1.94
C MET A 23 -0.03 19.71 0.95
N ASN A 24 -0.10 18.58 0.25
CA ASN A 24 -1.18 18.25 -0.68
C ASN A 24 -2.16 17.25 -0.06
N ASN A 25 -2.26 17.30 1.26
CA ASN A 25 -3.33 16.66 2.00
C ASN A 25 -4.66 17.23 1.48
N MET A 26 -5.45 16.37 0.84
CA MET A 26 -6.85 16.62 0.60
C MET A 26 -7.63 15.60 1.42
N ASP A 27 -8.43 16.10 2.35
CA ASP A 27 -9.40 15.28 3.08
C ASP A 27 -10.52 14.89 2.12
N VAL A 28 -10.66 13.59 1.89
CA VAL A 28 -11.68 13.05 0.99
C VAL A 28 -12.69 12.25 1.84
N PRO A 29 -14.00 12.52 1.67
CA PRO A 29 -15.02 11.76 2.39
C PRO A 29 -15.10 10.33 1.85
N ILE A 30 -15.02 9.36 2.76
CA ILE A 30 -15.17 7.94 2.47
C ILE A 30 -16.57 7.54 2.95
N ASN A 31 -17.41 7.11 2.03
CA ASN A 31 -18.74 6.60 2.36
C ASN A 31 -18.70 5.07 2.47
N PHE A 32 -18.97 4.54 3.67
CA PHE A 32 -19.05 3.11 3.95
C PHE A 32 -20.48 2.54 3.77
N GLY A 33 -21.43 3.34 3.27
CA GLY A 33 -22.84 2.99 3.11
C GLY A 33 -23.70 3.24 4.35
N PHE A 34 -23.10 3.15 5.56
CA PHE A 34 -23.77 3.40 6.85
C PHE A 34 -23.11 4.49 7.69
N SER A 35 -21.88 4.89 7.34
CA SER A 35 -21.13 5.95 8.01
C SER A 35 -20.20 6.63 7.02
N GLN A 36 -19.89 7.90 7.26
CA GLN A 36 -18.94 8.66 6.47
C GLN A 36 -17.76 9.09 7.35
N LEU A 37 -16.54 8.84 6.86
CA LEU A 37 -15.31 9.25 7.53
C LEU A 37 -14.46 10.04 6.54
N SER A 38 -13.98 11.20 6.94
CA SER A 38 -13.02 11.98 6.15
C SER A 38 -11.60 11.58 6.54
N ALA A 39 -10.77 11.28 5.56
CA ALA A 39 -9.35 11.02 5.78
C ALA A 39 -8.51 11.57 4.61
N PRO A 40 -7.21 11.80 4.82
CA PRO A 40 -6.31 12.21 3.75
C PRO A 40 -6.27 11.19 2.60
N LEU A 41 -6.39 11.68 1.36
CA LEU A 41 -6.43 10.84 0.16
C LEU A 41 -5.26 9.85 0.05
N VAL A 42 -4.06 10.24 0.49
CA VAL A 42 -2.86 9.39 0.46
C VAL A 42 -3.06 8.13 1.32
N ILE A 43 -3.65 8.27 2.51
CA ILE A 43 -3.92 7.13 3.41
C ILE A 43 -4.92 6.18 2.76
N ILE A 44 -5.93 6.72 2.09
CA ILE A 44 -6.96 5.96 1.38
C ILE A 44 -6.33 5.12 0.26
N ILE A 45 -5.48 5.73 -0.57
CA ILE A 45 -4.80 5.03 -1.68
C ILE A 45 -3.90 3.91 -1.16
N ILE A 46 -3.08 4.19 -0.15
CA ILE A 46 -2.17 3.20 0.44
C ILE A 46 -2.95 2.04 1.05
N GLY A 47 -3.98 2.32 1.85
CA GLY A 47 -4.84 1.30 2.46
C GLY A 47 -5.56 0.44 1.42
N SER A 48 -6.09 1.06 0.37
CA SER A 48 -6.78 0.34 -0.71
C SER A 48 -5.83 -0.56 -1.51
N ALA A 49 -4.64 -0.05 -1.85
CA ALA A 49 -3.62 -0.84 -2.54
C ALA A 49 -3.14 -2.04 -1.69
N PHE A 50 -2.99 -1.83 -0.37
CA PHE A 50 -2.62 -2.89 0.56
C PHE A 50 -3.70 -3.99 0.66
N LEU A 51 -4.98 -3.60 0.75
CA LEU A 51 -6.09 -4.56 0.69
C LEU A 51 -6.10 -5.35 -0.62
N GLY A 52 -5.86 -4.69 -1.75
CA GLY A 52 -5.68 -5.36 -3.05
C GLY A 52 -4.54 -6.39 -3.04
N ALA A 53 -3.38 -6.03 -2.48
CA ALA A 53 -2.25 -6.95 -2.35
C ALA A 53 -2.58 -8.17 -1.46
N ILE A 54 -3.31 -7.98 -0.36
CA ILE A 54 -3.79 -9.08 0.48
C ILE A 54 -4.70 -10.01 -0.32
N ILE A 55 -5.67 -9.48 -1.07
CA ILE A 55 -6.58 -10.28 -1.89
C ILE A 55 -5.79 -11.11 -2.91
N ILE A 56 -4.83 -10.49 -3.61
CA ILE A 56 -3.97 -11.18 -4.57
C ILE A 56 -3.17 -12.30 -3.89
N ALA A 57 -2.58 -12.03 -2.72
CA ALA A 57 -1.81 -13.02 -1.99
C ALA A 57 -2.66 -14.21 -1.54
N LEU A 58 -3.89 -13.97 -1.08
CA LEU A 58 -4.83 -15.02 -0.69
C LEU A 58 -5.23 -15.88 -1.88
N VAL A 59 -5.57 -15.26 -3.01
CA VAL A 59 -5.92 -15.97 -4.25
C VAL A 59 -4.75 -16.80 -4.74
N ALA A 60 -3.55 -16.22 -4.82
CA ALA A 60 -2.34 -16.92 -5.25
C ALA A 60 -2.00 -18.10 -4.33
N THR A 61 -2.14 -17.96 -3.01
CA THR A 61 -1.88 -19.04 -2.06
C THR A 61 -2.89 -20.18 -2.23
N SER A 62 -4.18 -19.85 -2.42
CA SER A 62 -5.22 -20.84 -2.67
C SER A 62 -4.97 -21.64 -3.95
N THR A 63 -4.60 -20.97 -5.05
CA THR A 63 -4.32 -21.65 -6.33
C THR A 63 -3.11 -22.57 -6.23
N ILE A 64 -2.02 -22.13 -5.57
CA ILE A 64 -0.82 -22.95 -5.34
C ILE A 64 -1.17 -24.19 -4.50
N TRP A 65 -2.02 -24.04 -3.48
CA TRP A 65 -2.41 -25.17 -2.62
C TRP A 65 -3.25 -26.21 -3.38
N GLN A 66 -4.18 -25.76 -4.23
CA GLN A 66 -4.95 -26.66 -5.09
C GLN A 66 -4.07 -27.39 -6.10
N GLN A 67 -3.09 -26.70 -6.70
CA GLN A 67 -2.12 -27.33 -7.60
C GLN A 67 -1.30 -28.41 -6.88
N LYS A 68 -0.79 -28.12 -5.67
CA LYS A 68 -0.05 -29.11 -4.87
C LYS A 68 -0.86 -30.35 -4.50
N LYS A 69 -2.17 -30.23 -4.29
CA LYS A 69 -3.04 -31.39 -4.04
C LYS A 69 -3.19 -32.25 -5.30
N LYS A 70 -3.41 -31.62 -6.45
CA LYS A 70 -3.62 -32.30 -7.74
C LYS A 70 -2.38 -33.01 -8.28
N SER A 71 -1.18 -32.62 -7.84
CA SER A 71 0.08 -33.29 -8.20
C SER A 71 0.48 -34.42 -7.24
N LYS A 72 -0.30 -34.67 -6.19
CA LYS A 72 -0.04 -35.70 -5.17
C LYS A 72 -0.93 -36.94 -5.32
N ASP A 73 -1.91 -36.88 -6.21
CA ASP A 73 -2.69 -38.00 -6.76
C ASP A 73 -2.05 -38.47 -8.07
#